data_AF-A0A522T447-F1
#
_entry.id   AF-A0A522T447-F1
#
_cell.length_a   1.000
_cell.length_b   1.000
_cell.length_c   1.000
_cell.angle_alpha   90.00
_cell.angle_beta   90.00
_cell.angle_gamma   90.00
#
_symmetry.space_group_name_H-M   'P 1'
#
loop_
_entity.id
_entity.type
_entity.pdbx_description
1 polymer ?
#
loop_
_entity_poly.entity_id
_entity_poly.type
_entity_poly.pdbx_seq_one_letter_code
_entity_poly.pdbx_strand_id
1 'polypeptide(L)'
;MTFLKTVLSYKGYACTLLAVAMFSGCITSKKLDRFIAGQYGNELPKLSKTRYDNISVTASLPYNATGLSNTVVKYSHLLPLLFYWQIKRQNICTMNPAIFVNKFTNTISLEARRWIGPKLGNEKLNLTVEQLPNIFTIDDKGHMIWVVLYAFGWDKMSVRPQLADLVVSYKLSDGDHIVKTGEVSVPDAQQGVGIKMLESWKTATSEFVSGYNYEIAKMSRSCMQELAKEL
;
A
#
# COMPACT_ATOMS: atom_id res chain seq x y z
N MET A 1 16.45 -19.70 -58.68
CA MET A 1 17.12 -19.41 -57.39
C MET A 1 16.50 -18.16 -56.77
N THR A 2 15.16 -18.17 -56.55
CA THR A 2 14.40 -16.96 -56.19
C THR A 2 13.19 -17.25 -55.28
N PHE A 3 13.18 -18.40 -54.62
CA PHE A 3 12.12 -18.78 -53.67
C PHE A 3 12.63 -18.98 -52.23
N LEU A 4 13.95 -19.01 -52.02
CA LEU A 4 14.54 -19.26 -50.70
C LEU A 4 14.81 -18.00 -49.87
N LYS A 5 14.78 -16.80 -50.48
CA LYS A 5 15.01 -15.53 -49.76
C LYS A 5 13.79 -15.01 -49.02
N THR A 6 12.58 -15.41 -49.41
CA THR A 6 11.34 -14.88 -48.84
C THR A 6 10.96 -15.54 -47.50
N VAL A 7 11.35 -16.81 -47.30
CA VAL A 7 11.02 -17.57 -46.07
C VAL A 7 11.93 -17.22 -44.89
N LEU A 8 13.17 -16.80 -45.15
CA LEU A 8 14.12 -16.36 -44.10
C LEU A 8 13.82 -14.96 -43.56
N SER A 9 13.12 -14.13 -44.34
CA SER A 9 12.72 -12.78 -43.93
C SER A 9 11.57 -12.81 -42.92
N TYR A 10 10.58 -13.70 -43.11
CA TYR A 10 9.39 -13.78 -42.26
C TYR A 10 9.68 -14.23 -40.82
N LYS A 11 10.70 -15.10 -40.63
CA LYS A 11 11.14 -15.55 -39.29
C LYS A 11 11.84 -14.46 -38.49
N GLY A 12 12.58 -13.57 -39.15
CA GLY A 12 13.22 -12.42 -38.49
C GLY A 12 12.18 -11.45 -37.94
N TYR A 13 11.21 -11.04 -38.77
CA TYR A 13 10.15 -10.12 -38.37
C TYR A 13 9.25 -10.69 -37.27
N ALA A 14 8.93 -12.00 -37.33
CA ALA A 14 8.13 -12.67 -36.30
C ALA A 14 8.82 -12.66 -34.92
N CYS A 15 10.15 -12.85 -34.85
CA CYS A 15 10.89 -12.76 -33.60
C CYS A 15 10.93 -11.33 -33.04
N THR A 16 11.09 -10.30 -33.88
CA THR A 16 11.02 -8.89 -33.44
C THR A 16 9.63 -8.48 -32.97
N LEU A 17 8.56 -8.91 -33.64
CA LEU A 17 7.17 -8.64 -33.22
C LEU A 17 6.83 -9.34 -31.89
N LEU A 18 7.31 -10.59 -31.71
CA LEU A 18 7.18 -11.32 -30.45
C LEU A 18 7.98 -10.66 -29.32
N ALA A 19 9.20 -10.19 -29.60
CA ALA A 19 10.02 -9.47 -28.63
C ALA A 19 9.35 -8.16 -28.18
N VAL A 20 8.80 -7.37 -29.11
CA VAL A 20 8.08 -6.13 -28.79
C VAL A 20 6.81 -6.41 -27.96
N ALA A 21 6.08 -7.49 -28.25
CA ALA A 21 4.90 -7.89 -27.48
C ALA A 21 5.24 -8.35 -26.04
N MET A 22 6.44 -8.88 -25.81
CA MET A 22 6.86 -9.28 -24.45
C MET A 22 7.27 -8.09 -23.57
N PHE A 23 7.65 -6.95 -24.15
CA PHE A 23 8.00 -5.75 -23.39
C PHE A 23 6.81 -4.85 -23.02
N SER A 24 5.61 -5.09 -23.57
CA SER A 24 4.36 -4.43 -23.16
C SER A 24 3.81 -5.02 -21.85
N GLY A 25 4.60 -4.96 -20.78
CA GLY A 25 4.24 -5.46 -19.46
C GLY A 25 3.20 -4.59 -18.78
N CYS A 26 1.94 -4.65 -19.22
CA CYS A 26 0.81 -4.03 -18.52
C CYS A 26 0.79 -4.45 -17.03
N ILE A 27 0.48 -3.50 -16.16
CA ILE A 27 0.30 -3.73 -14.72
C ILE A 27 -0.96 -4.57 -14.54
N THR A 28 -0.81 -5.77 -13.98
CA THR A 28 -1.91 -6.67 -13.63
C THR A 28 -2.01 -6.75 -12.12
N SER A 29 -3.22 -6.90 -11.56
CA SER A 29 -3.43 -7.10 -10.11
C SER A 29 -2.46 -8.09 -9.49
N LYS A 30 -2.31 -9.28 -10.09
CA LYS A 30 -1.39 -10.32 -9.61
C LYS A 30 0.09 -9.88 -9.60
N LYS A 31 0.51 -9.06 -10.56
CA LYS A 31 1.89 -8.52 -10.60
C LYS A 31 2.09 -7.49 -9.49
N LEU A 32 1.08 -6.66 -9.22
CA LEU A 32 1.12 -5.69 -8.15
C LEU A 32 1.16 -6.39 -6.79
N ASP A 33 0.28 -7.35 -6.54
CA ASP A 33 0.25 -8.11 -5.28
C ASP A 33 1.56 -8.86 -5.04
N ARG A 34 2.13 -9.49 -6.07
CA ARG A 34 3.45 -10.14 -5.98
C ARG A 34 4.57 -9.14 -5.68
N PHE A 35 4.51 -7.95 -6.26
CA PHE A 35 5.52 -6.91 -6.02
C PHE A 35 5.46 -6.40 -4.58
N ILE A 36 4.25 -6.13 -4.07
CA ILE A 36 4.04 -5.71 -2.68
C ILE A 36 4.47 -6.82 -1.72
N ALA A 37 4.09 -8.08 -1.99
CA ALA A 37 4.54 -9.22 -1.19
C ALA A 37 6.08 -9.28 -1.12
N GLY A 38 6.77 -9.05 -2.24
CA GLY A 38 8.22 -8.98 -2.30
C GLY A 38 8.83 -7.88 -1.42
N GLN A 39 8.19 -6.72 -1.28
CA GLN A 39 8.66 -5.63 -0.40
C GLN A 39 8.65 -6.02 1.08
N TYR A 40 7.79 -6.96 1.46
CA TYR A 40 7.68 -7.48 2.84
C TYR A 40 8.32 -8.86 3.00
N GLY A 41 9.09 -9.34 2.01
CA GLY A 41 9.72 -10.67 2.08
C GLY A 41 8.75 -11.84 1.99
N ASN A 42 7.57 -11.63 1.41
CA ASN A 42 6.45 -12.59 1.28
C ASN A 42 5.86 -13.09 2.61
N GLU A 43 6.19 -12.43 3.71
CA GLU A 43 5.68 -12.75 5.04
C GLU A 43 5.09 -11.50 5.69
N LEU A 44 4.11 -11.69 6.59
CA LEU A 44 3.64 -10.57 7.41
C LEU A 44 4.76 -10.11 8.36
N PRO A 45 4.86 -8.80 8.65
CA PRO A 45 5.81 -8.29 9.63
C PRO A 45 5.68 -9.03 10.95
N LYS A 46 6.78 -9.58 11.45
CA LYS A 46 6.78 -10.35 12.70
C LYS A 46 6.56 -9.40 13.88
N LEU A 47 5.77 -9.84 14.85
CA LEU A 47 5.65 -9.15 16.12
C LEU A 47 7.01 -9.21 16.83
N SER A 48 7.43 -8.07 17.35
CA SER A 48 8.64 -7.95 18.15
C SER A 48 8.53 -8.86 19.39
N LYS A 49 9.65 -9.47 19.77
CA LYS A 49 9.76 -10.24 21.01
C LYS A 49 9.68 -9.34 22.25
N THR A 50 10.07 -8.07 22.10
CA THR A 50 9.98 -7.08 23.17
C THR A 50 8.55 -6.57 23.22
N ARG A 51 7.77 -7.10 24.17
CA ARG A 51 6.43 -6.61 24.50
C ARG A 51 6.47 -5.89 25.84
N TYR A 52 5.54 -4.96 26.01
CA TYR A 52 5.28 -4.33 27.30
C TYR A 52 4.09 -5.05 27.92
N ASP A 53 4.30 -5.77 29.03
CA ASP A 53 3.33 -6.74 29.57
C ASP A 53 1.99 -6.11 29.98
N ASN A 54 1.98 -4.80 30.24
CA ASN A 54 0.79 -4.06 30.63
C ASN A 54 0.02 -3.45 29.43
N ILE A 55 0.45 -3.68 28.18
CA ILE A 55 -0.22 -3.14 26.99
C ILE A 55 -0.61 -4.28 26.04
N SER A 56 -1.90 -4.40 25.75
CA SER A 56 -2.40 -5.30 24.72
C SER A 56 -2.92 -4.51 23.52
N VAL A 57 -2.65 -4.99 22.30
CA VAL A 57 -3.12 -4.37 21.06
C VAL A 57 -3.93 -5.40 20.28
N THR A 58 -5.14 -5.02 19.91
CA THR A 58 -6.10 -5.82 19.16
C THR A 58 -6.59 -5.01 17.96
N ALA A 59 -7.09 -5.70 16.93
CA ALA A 59 -7.70 -5.06 15.77
C ALA A 59 -9.11 -5.61 15.58
N SER A 60 -10.09 -4.74 15.34
CA SER A 60 -11.47 -5.16 15.06
C SER A 60 -11.72 -5.49 13.59
N LEU A 61 -10.74 -5.21 12.73
CA LEU A 61 -10.83 -5.34 11.28
C LEU A 61 -10.69 -6.81 10.84
N PRO A 62 -11.59 -7.33 9.99
CA PRO A 62 -11.45 -8.68 9.43
C PRO A 62 -10.24 -8.72 8.48
N TYR A 63 -9.37 -9.72 8.63
CA TYR A 63 -8.26 -9.93 7.72
C TYR A 63 -8.04 -11.40 7.37
N ASN A 64 -7.59 -11.65 6.14
CA ASN A 64 -7.20 -12.97 5.69
C ASN A 64 -5.77 -13.26 6.16
N ALA A 65 -5.54 -14.41 6.80
CA ALA A 65 -4.24 -14.82 7.33
C ALA A 65 -3.17 -15.09 6.25
N THR A 66 -3.56 -15.28 4.97
CA THR A 66 -2.65 -15.80 3.93
C THR A 66 -2.20 -14.79 2.86
N GLY A 67 -2.86 -13.63 2.72
CA GLY A 67 -2.53 -12.64 1.68
C GLY A 67 -1.98 -11.34 2.27
N LEU A 68 -0.90 -10.78 1.70
CA LEU A 68 -0.36 -9.48 2.11
C LEU A 68 -1.12 -8.29 1.51
N SER A 69 -1.66 -8.46 0.31
CA SER A 69 -2.48 -7.47 -0.37
C SER A 69 -3.48 -8.15 -1.29
N ASN A 70 -4.55 -7.44 -1.59
CA ASN A 70 -5.53 -7.83 -2.59
C ASN A 70 -5.77 -6.66 -3.54
N THR A 71 -5.42 -6.85 -4.81
CA THR A 71 -5.61 -5.83 -5.84
C THR A 71 -6.79 -6.17 -6.75
N VAL A 72 -7.75 -5.24 -6.83
CA VAL A 72 -8.91 -5.35 -7.72
C VAL A 72 -8.88 -4.25 -8.78
N VAL A 73 -9.14 -4.61 -10.02
CA VAL A 73 -9.30 -3.64 -11.11
C VAL A 73 -10.64 -2.95 -10.94
N LYS A 74 -10.65 -1.62 -10.75
CA LYS A 74 -11.88 -0.84 -10.57
C LYS A 74 -12.55 -0.56 -11.90
N TYR A 75 -11.78 -0.06 -12.87
CA TYR A 75 -12.25 0.17 -14.22
C TYR A 75 -11.08 0.24 -15.21
N SER A 76 -11.39 -0.05 -16.47
CA SER A 76 -10.49 0.10 -17.61
C SER A 76 -11.30 0.69 -18.76
N HIS A 77 -11.11 1.98 -19.03
CA HIS A 77 -11.75 2.68 -20.14
C HIS A 77 -10.73 2.96 -21.24
N LEU A 78 -11.10 2.61 -22.48
CA LEU A 78 -10.42 3.05 -23.69
C LEU A 78 -11.35 4.02 -24.40
N LEU A 79 -10.85 5.23 -24.68
CA LEU A 79 -11.55 6.24 -25.46
C LEU A 79 -10.80 6.39 -26.80
N PRO A 80 -11.22 5.68 -27.86
CA PRO A 80 -10.57 5.75 -29.15
C PRO A 80 -11.13 6.93 -29.95
N LEU A 81 -10.37 8.01 -30.08
CA LEU A 81 -10.61 9.06 -31.07
C LEU A 81 -9.75 8.80 -32.31
N LEU A 82 -10.18 9.33 -33.47
CA LEU A 82 -9.54 9.08 -34.79
C LEU A 82 -8.01 9.24 -34.77
N PHE A 83 -7.50 10.25 -34.06
CA PHE A 83 -6.05 10.54 -33.97
C PHE A 83 -5.51 10.45 -32.55
N TYR A 84 -6.34 10.10 -31.56
CA TYR A 84 -5.95 10.15 -30.16
C TYR A 84 -6.68 9.09 -29.33
N TRP A 85 -5.94 8.19 -28.71
CA TRP A 85 -6.49 7.21 -27.81
C TRP A 85 -6.12 7.57 -26.38
N GLN A 86 -7.11 7.49 -25.50
CA GLN A 86 -6.89 7.62 -24.07
C GLN A 86 -7.26 6.34 -23.36
N ILE A 87 -6.31 5.78 -22.62
CA ILE A 87 -6.48 4.61 -21.78
C ILE A 87 -6.48 5.08 -20.34
N LYS A 88 -7.51 4.73 -19.57
CA LYS A 88 -7.57 4.97 -18.13
C LYS A 88 -7.80 3.65 -17.42
N ARG A 89 -6.85 3.23 -16.61
CA ARG A 89 -6.92 2.04 -15.77
C ARG A 89 -6.74 2.46 -14.31
N GLN A 90 -7.59 1.91 -13.45
CA GLN A 90 -7.49 2.14 -12.02
C GLN A 90 -7.48 0.80 -11.29
N ASN A 91 -6.43 0.55 -10.52
CA ASN A 91 -6.28 -0.62 -9.66
C ASN A 91 -6.39 -0.17 -8.20
N ILE A 92 -7.35 -0.71 -7.46
CA ILE A 92 -7.44 -0.51 -6.01
C ILE A 92 -6.69 -1.66 -5.35
N CYS A 93 -5.72 -1.32 -4.51
CA CYS A 93 -4.99 -2.27 -3.69
C CYS A 93 -5.39 -2.10 -2.23
N THR A 94 -5.85 -3.18 -1.61
CA THR A 94 -6.12 -3.24 -0.18
C THR A 94 -5.02 -4.05 0.48
N MET A 95 -4.24 -3.41 1.36
CA MET A 95 -3.22 -4.07 2.16
C MET A 95 -3.84 -4.82 3.34
N ASN A 96 -3.15 -5.89 3.75
CA ASN A 96 -3.54 -6.63 4.94
C ASN A 96 -3.40 -5.74 6.19
N PRO A 97 -4.49 -5.53 6.96
CA PRO A 97 -4.46 -4.78 8.22
C PRO A 97 -3.38 -5.26 9.19
N ALA A 98 -3.04 -6.55 9.19
CA ALA A 98 -2.00 -7.12 10.04
C ALA A 98 -0.62 -6.47 9.83
N ILE A 99 -0.31 -5.98 8.63
CA ILE A 99 0.94 -5.24 8.36
C ILE A 99 0.99 -3.98 9.22
N PHE A 100 -0.10 -3.21 9.23
CA PHE A 100 -0.23 -2.00 10.02
C PHE A 100 -0.19 -2.33 11.51
N VAL A 101 -1.05 -3.26 11.95
CA VAL A 101 -1.24 -3.59 13.37
C VAL A 101 0.04 -4.14 14.00
N ASN A 102 0.79 -4.99 13.29
CA ASN A 102 2.05 -5.52 13.81
C ASN A 102 3.10 -4.42 13.93
N LYS A 103 3.18 -3.51 12.94
CA LYS A 103 4.12 -2.38 12.97
C LYS A 103 3.74 -1.35 14.03
N PHE A 104 2.45 -1.09 14.21
CA PHE A 104 1.88 -0.25 15.26
C PHE A 104 2.21 -0.83 16.65
N THR A 105 1.91 -2.12 16.87
CA THR A 105 2.23 -2.83 18.12
C THR A 105 3.73 -2.78 18.44
N ASN A 106 4.58 -2.98 17.42
CA ASN A 106 6.03 -2.89 17.58
C ASN A 106 6.47 -1.47 17.97
N THR A 107 5.91 -0.45 17.34
CA THR A 107 6.24 0.96 17.62
C THR A 107 5.78 1.36 19.01
N ILE A 108 4.57 0.95 19.41
CA ILE A 108 4.06 1.15 20.77
C ILE A 108 4.95 0.46 21.78
N SER A 109 5.31 -0.80 21.57
CA SER A 109 6.14 -1.53 22.54
C SER A 109 7.50 -0.87 22.78
N LEU A 110 8.05 -0.19 21.76
CA LEU A 110 9.29 0.58 21.87
C LEU A 110 9.09 1.93 22.58
N GLU A 111 8.03 2.67 22.24
CA GLU A 111 7.79 4.04 22.71
C GLU A 111 7.01 4.09 24.04
N ALA A 112 6.32 3.01 24.42
CA ALA A 112 5.49 2.92 25.62
C ALA A 112 6.27 3.22 26.89
N ARG A 113 7.51 2.73 26.99
CA ARG A 113 8.38 3.00 28.13
C ARG A 113 8.61 4.49 28.37
N ARG A 114 8.63 5.29 27.30
CA ARG A 114 8.93 6.73 27.36
C ARG A 114 7.69 7.56 27.70
N TRP A 115 6.56 7.25 27.08
CA TRP A 115 5.38 8.12 27.15
C TRP A 115 4.33 7.65 28.14
N ILE A 116 4.10 6.34 28.21
CA ILE A 116 2.97 5.75 28.94
C ILE A 116 3.43 5.02 30.21
N GLY A 117 4.61 4.42 30.21
CA GLY A 117 5.15 3.65 31.34
C GLY A 117 5.10 4.38 32.70
N PRO A 118 5.48 5.66 32.80
CA PRO A 118 5.39 6.41 34.06
C PRO A 118 3.95 6.66 34.55
N LYS A 119 2.97 6.61 33.64
CA LYS A 119 1.56 6.89 33.93
C LYS A 119 0.76 5.62 34.21
N LEU A 120 1.16 4.50 33.60
CA LEU A 120 0.40 3.25 33.66
C LEU A 120 0.54 2.51 35.00
N GLY A 121 1.63 2.71 35.76
CA GLY A 121 1.83 2.00 37.04
C GLY A 121 1.61 0.48 36.92
N ASN A 122 0.59 -0.03 37.63
CA ASN A 122 0.14 -1.44 37.58
C ASN A 122 -1.10 -1.67 36.68
N GLU A 123 -1.64 -0.62 36.07
CA GLU A 123 -2.83 -0.70 35.23
C GLU A 123 -2.49 -1.33 33.88
N LYS A 124 -3.49 -1.99 33.29
CA LYS A 124 -3.41 -2.60 31.96
C LYS A 124 -4.14 -1.73 30.94
N LEU A 125 -3.47 -1.44 29.84
CA LEU A 125 -4.02 -0.68 28.73
C LEU A 125 -4.31 -1.63 27.56
N ASN A 126 -5.58 -1.74 27.20
CA ASN A 126 -6.02 -2.48 26.03
C ASN A 126 -6.34 -1.48 24.91
N LEU A 127 -5.65 -1.62 23.79
CA LEU A 127 -5.83 -0.80 22.60
C LEU A 127 -6.52 -1.62 21.52
N THR A 128 -7.56 -1.06 20.91
CA THR A 128 -8.29 -1.66 19.80
C THR A 128 -8.21 -0.72 18.61
N VAL A 129 -7.56 -1.17 17.54
CA VAL A 129 -7.49 -0.44 16.27
C VAL A 129 -8.79 -0.68 15.52
N GLU A 130 -9.57 0.38 15.33
CA GLU A 130 -10.88 0.32 14.69
C GLU A 130 -10.82 0.68 13.21
N GLN A 131 -10.05 1.72 12.88
CA GLN A 131 -9.89 2.22 11.52
C GLN A 131 -8.40 2.48 11.24
N LEU A 132 -7.97 2.16 10.01
CA LEU A 132 -6.61 2.42 9.55
C LEU A 132 -6.58 2.66 8.03
N PRO A 133 -5.60 3.41 7.52
CA PRO A 133 -5.38 3.55 6.09
C PRO A 133 -4.71 2.29 5.56
N ASN A 134 -5.43 1.41 4.86
CA ASN A 134 -4.85 0.24 4.18
C ASN A 134 -5.17 0.19 2.69
N ILE A 135 -5.91 1.16 2.16
CA ILE A 135 -6.32 1.17 0.77
C ILE A 135 -5.53 2.23 0.02
N PHE A 136 -5.01 1.86 -1.13
CA PHE A 136 -4.43 2.81 -2.07
C PHE A 136 -4.82 2.46 -3.49
N THR A 137 -4.77 3.46 -4.36
CA THR A 137 -5.13 3.35 -5.77
C THR A 137 -3.89 3.58 -6.61
N ILE A 138 -3.67 2.71 -7.60
CA ILE A 138 -2.76 2.99 -8.71
C ILE A 138 -3.59 3.41 -9.92
N ASP A 139 -3.42 4.64 -10.35
CA ASP A 139 -3.98 5.14 -11.60
C ASP A 139 -2.93 5.06 -12.69
N ASP A 140 -3.33 4.52 -13.83
CA ASP A 140 -2.54 4.42 -15.04
C ASP A 140 -3.32 5.10 -16.17
N LYS A 141 -2.79 6.21 -16.66
CA LYS A 141 -3.38 7.02 -17.73
C LYS A 141 -2.44 7.03 -18.93
N GLY A 142 -2.76 6.21 -19.92
CA GLY A 142 -2.07 6.18 -21.19
C GLY A 142 -2.70 7.14 -22.19
N HIS A 143 -1.85 7.82 -22.94
CA HIS A 143 -2.21 8.69 -24.05
C HIS A 143 -1.47 8.22 -25.28
N MET A 144 -2.14 8.13 -26.41
CA MET A 144 -1.52 7.72 -27.67
C MET A 144 -2.04 8.60 -28.79
N ILE A 145 -1.15 9.27 -29.51
CA ILE A 145 -1.46 10.07 -30.70
C ILE A 145 -1.00 9.29 -31.92
N TRP A 146 -1.86 9.24 -32.94
CA TRP A 146 -1.57 8.64 -34.23
C TRP A 146 -1.22 9.73 -35.25
N VAL A 147 0.02 9.70 -35.76
CA VAL A 147 0.49 10.60 -36.82
C VAL A 147 0.74 9.75 -38.07
N VAL A 148 -0.27 9.70 -38.96
CA VAL A 148 -0.29 9.02 -40.28
C VAL A 148 -0.06 7.50 -40.22
N LEU A 149 1.14 7.05 -39.85
CA LEU A 149 1.51 5.64 -39.68
C LEU A 149 2.29 5.37 -38.38
N TYR A 150 2.58 6.40 -37.58
CA TYR A 150 3.37 6.29 -36.36
C TYR A 150 2.52 6.63 -35.13
N ALA A 151 2.66 5.86 -34.06
CA ALA A 151 2.00 6.10 -32.79
C ALA A 151 3.01 6.68 -31.78
N PHE A 152 2.69 7.84 -31.22
CA PHE A 152 3.43 8.41 -30.09
C PHE A 152 2.59 8.23 -28.83
N GLY A 153 3.12 7.48 -27.87
CA GLY A 153 2.46 7.23 -26.59
C GLY A 153 3.20 7.85 -25.42
N TRP A 154 2.47 8.30 -24.41
CA TRP A 154 3.01 8.54 -23.09
C TRP A 154 2.05 8.04 -22.03
N ASP A 155 2.61 7.47 -20.97
CA ASP A 155 1.85 6.98 -19.83
C ASP A 155 2.12 7.89 -18.63
N LYS A 156 1.06 8.20 -17.89
CA LYS A 156 1.12 8.92 -16.62
C LYS A 156 0.54 8.04 -15.54
N MET A 157 1.39 7.66 -14.60
CA MET A 157 1.01 6.82 -13.47
C MET A 157 1.04 7.62 -12.18
N SER A 158 0.18 7.26 -11.22
CA SER A 158 0.18 7.84 -9.88
C SER A 158 -0.30 6.82 -8.86
N VAL A 159 0.30 6.84 -7.68
CA VAL A 159 -0.15 6.06 -6.52
C VAL A 159 -0.79 7.01 -5.53
N ARG A 160 -2.08 6.83 -5.22
CA ARG A 160 -2.85 7.70 -4.32
C ARG A 160 -3.35 6.90 -3.12
N PRO A 161 -3.04 7.29 -1.87
CA PRO A 161 -3.67 6.69 -0.71
C PRO A 161 -5.16 7.02 -0.70
N GLN A 162 -5.97 6.13 -0.13
CA GLN A 162 -7.30 6.48 0.32
C GLN A 162 -7.15 7.04 1.74
N LEU A 163 -7.36 8.35 1.88
CA LEU A 163 -7.27 9.03 3.18
C LEU A 163 -8.28 8.39 4.14
N ALA A 164 -7.75 7.81 5.21
CA ALA A 164 -8.52 7.24 6.30
C ALA A 164 -7.75 7.46 7.60
N ASP A 165 -8.40 8.12 8.55
CA ASP A 165 -7.79 8.41 9.84
C ASP A 165 -7.55 7.13 10.64
N LEU A 166 -6.50 7.14 11.46
CA LEU A 166 -6.24 6.08 12.41
C LEU A 166 -7.12 6.32 13.64
N VAL A 167 -8.05 5.41 13.88
CA VAL A 167 -8.93 5.44 15.07
C VAL A 167 -8.56 4.30 16.00
N VAL A 168 -8.17 4.64 17.23
CA VAL A 168 -7.77 3.69 18.26
C VAL A 168 -8.61 3.93 19.51
N SER A 169 -9.40 2.93 19.87
CA SER A 169 -10.12 2.88 21.14
C SER A 169 -9.22 2.31 22.22
N TYR A 170 -9.22 2.93 23.40
CA TYR A 170 -8.47 2.45 24.55
C TYR A 170 -9.37 2.10 25.72
N LYS A 171 -8.97 1.08 26.48
CA LYS A 171 -9.57 0.66 27.74
C LYS A 171 -8.48 0.48 28.77
N LEU A 172 -8.51 1.30 29.81
CA LEU A 172 -7.63 1.21 30.96
C LEU A 172 -8.33 0.38 32.03
N SER A 173 -7.69 -0.69 32.49
CA SER A 173 -8.21 -1.59 33.51
C SER A 173 -7.21 -1.73 34.66
N ASP A 174 -7.68 -1.55 35.88
CA ASP A 174 -6.95 -1.90 37.09
C ASP A 174 -7.56 -3.20 37.65
N GLY A 175 -6.85 -4.32 37.48
CA GLY A 175 -7.40 -5.64 37.71
C GLY A 175 -8.60 -5.95 36.79
N ASP A 176 -9.76 -6.22 37.39
CA ASP A 176 -11.03 -6.51 36.69
C ASP A 176 -11.92 -5.26 36.51
N HIS A 177 -11.51 -4.10 37.04
CA HIS A 177 -12.30 -2.87 36.95
C HIS A 177 -11.81 -1.97 35.81
N ILE A 178 -12.76 -1.54 34.96
CA ILE A 178 -12.48 -0.58 33.88
C ILE A 178 -12.44 0.82 34.51
N VAL A 179 -11.26 1.43 34.48
CA VAL A 179 -11.00 2.76 35.05
C VAL A 179 -11.35 3.85 34.05
N LYS A 180 -11.01 3.66 32.78
CA LYS A 180 -11.20 4.68 31.75
C LYS A 180 -11.33 4.09 30.36
N THR A 181 -12.17 4.70 29.55
CA THR A 181 -12.33 4.38 28.12
C THR A 181 -12.35 5.66 27.31
N GLY A 182 -11.74 5.64 26.13
CA GLY A 182 -11.77 6.76 25.20
C GLY A 182 -11.32 6.34 23.81
N GLU A 183 -11.29 7.30 22.91
CA GLU A 183 -10.96 7.10 21.51
C GLU A 183 -9.97 8.18 21.10
N VAL A 184 -8.88 7.76 20.45
CA VAL A 184 -7.87 8.66 19.89
C VAL A 184 -7.91 8.53 18.38
N SER A 185 -8.22 9.64 17.71
CA SER A 185 -8.15 9.75 16.25
C SER A 185 -6.90 10.53 15.84
N VAL A 186 -6.10 9.94 14.96
CA VAL A 186 -4.91 10.57 14.37
C VAL A 186 -5.15 10.73 12.87
N PRO A 187 -5.11 11.96 12.33
CA PRO A 187 -5.38 12.20 10.92
C PRO A 187 -4.28 11.61 10.04
N ASP A 188 -4.68 11.04 8.91
CA ASP A 188 -3.74 10.54 7.91
C ASP A 188 -3.20 11.69 7.04
N ALA A 189 -1.89 11.96 7.16
CA ALA A 189 -1.20 12.99 6.39
C ALA A 189 -0.52 12.44 5.12
N GLN A 190 -0.79 11.19 4.71
CA GLN A 190 -0.21 10.62 3.50
C GLN A 190 -0.64 11.37 2.25
N GLN A 191 0.35 11.75 1.45
CA GLN A 191 0.13 12.36 0.15
C GLN A 191 0.34 11.31 -0.96
N GLY A 192 -0.36 11.49 -2.07
CA GLY A 192 -0.15 10.66 -3.26
C GLY A 192 1.25 10.86 -3.86
N VAL A 193 1.86 9.78 -4.31
CA VAL A 193 3.15 9.80 -5.03
C VAL A 193 2.86 9.84 -6.53
N GLY A 194 3.19 10.97 -7.16
CA GLY A 194 3.19 11.11 -8.61
C GLY A 194 4.46 10.54 -9.21
N ILE A 195 4.34 9.72 -10.24
CA ILE A 195 5.52 9.14 -10.92
C ILE A 195 6.11 10.19 -11.88
N LYS A 196 7.43 10.43 -11.83
CA LYS A 196 8.09 11.26 -12.85
C LYS A 196 8.06 10.55 -14.20
N MET A 197 8.19 11.30 -15.31
CA MET A 197 7.99 10.82 -16.69
C MET A 197 8.83 9.59 -17.12
N LEU A 198 9.85 9.21 -16.34
CA LEU A 198 10.73 8.06 -16.61
C LEU A 198 10.81 7.05 -15.43
N GLU A 199 10.06 7.27 -14.35
CA GLU A 199 10.07 6.36 -13.21
C GLU A 199 9.12 5.18 -13.45
N SER A 200 9.55 3.99 -13.03
CA SER A 200 8.74 2.79 -13.18
C SER A 200 7.63 2.74 -12.12
N TRP A 201 6.51 2.07 -12.41
CA TRP A 201 5.46 1.81 -11.42
C TRP A 201 5.98 1.10 -10.16
N LYS A 202 7.01 0.26 -10.31
CA LYS A 202 7.67 -0.43 -9.20
C LYS A 202 8.36 0.56 -8.27
N THR A 203 9.05 1.55 -8.83
CA THR A 203 9.75 2.59 -8.07
C THR A 203 8.76 3.39 -7.23
N ALA A 204 7.69 3.91 -7.86
CA ALA A 204 6.69 4.68 -7.13
C ALA A 204 5.89 3.86 -6.12
N THR A 205 5.60 2.59 -6.44
CA THR A 205 4.95 1.68 -5.47
C THR A 205 5.88 1.42 -4.28
N SER A 206 7.19 1.26 -4.51
CA SER A 206 8.17 1.07 -3.43
C SER A 206 8.35 2.33 -2.58
N GLU A 207 8.38 3.51 -3.21
CA GLU A 207 8.40 4.80 -2.52
C GLU A 207 7.13 4.99 -1.68
N PHE A 208 5.96 4.71 -2.25
CA PHE A 208 4.69 4.74 -1.53
C PHE A 208 4.71 3.76 -0.34
N VAL A 209 5.12 2.51 -0.52
CA VAL A 209 5.21 1.51 0.57
C VAL A 209 6.21 1.95 1.65
N SER A 210 7.30 2.61 1.28
CA SER A 210 8.28 3.14 2.22
C SER A 210 7.71 4.32 3.02
N GLY A 211 7.05 5.27 2.34
CA GLY A 211 6.34 6.38 2.96
C GLY A 211 5.20 5.91 3.87
N TYR A 212 4.47 4.88 3.43
CA TYR A 212 3.43 4.22 4.21
C TYR A 212 3.99 3.65 5.52
N ASN A 213 5.10 2.92 5.45
CA ASN A 213 5.77 2.38 6.64
C ASN A 213 6.26 3.48 7.59
N TYR A 214 6.77 4.58 7.05
CA TYR A 214 7.17 5.75 7.85
C TYR A 214 5.96 6.35 8.56
N GLU A 215 4.84 6.54 7.86
CA GLU A 215 3.68 7.20 8.43
C GLU A 215 2.95 6.34 9.46
N ILE A 216 2.95 5.01 9.33
CA ILE A 216 2.49 4.13 10.41
C ILE A 216 3.25 4.44 11.71
N ALA A 217 4.58 4.56 11.64
CA ALA A 217 5.39 4.82 12.83
C ALA A 217 5.11 6.23 13.39
N LYS A 218 4.92 7.24 12.54
CA LYS A 218 4.56 8.60 12.95
C LYS A 218 3.17 8.67 13.60
N MET A 219 2.17 8.03 12.99
CA MET A 219 0.82 7.93 13.56
C MET A 219 0.83 7.17 14.89
N SER A 220 1.59 6.07 14.99
CA SER A 220 1.77 5.32 16.24
C SER A 220 2.32 6.20 17.35
N ARG A 221 3.37 7.00 17.07
CA ARG A 221 3.94 7.94 18.05
C ARG A 221 2.97 9.04 18.45
N SER A 222 2.23 9.58 17.49
CA SER A 222 1.25 10.64 17.74
C SER A 222 0.10 10.12 18.61
N CYS A 223 -0.41 8.92 18.30
CA CYS A 223 -1.39 8.21 19.12
C CYS A 223 -0.88 8.02 20.56
N MET A 224 0.37 7.60 20.74
CA MET A 224 0.98 7.45 22.07
C MET A 224 1.12 8.77 22.83
N GLN A 225 1.40 9.88 22.14
CA GLN A 225 1.48 11.21 22.75
C GLN A 225 0.10 11.71 23.20
N GLU A 226 -0.93 11.52 22.39
CA GLU A 226 -2.31 11.90 22.76
C GLU A 226 -2.82 11.01 23.91
N LEU A 227 -2.60 9.69 23.84
CA LEU A 227 -2.90 8.77 24.95
C LEU A 227 -2.18 9.20 26.25
N ALA A 228 -0.91 9.60 26.15
CA ALA A 228 -0.16 10.10 27.30
C ALA A 228 -0.63 11.47 27.81
N LYS A 229 -1.45 12.24 27.09
CA LYS A 229 -2.09 13.46 27.63
C LYS A 229 -3.40 13.12 28.34
N GLU A 230 -4.11 12.13 27.84
CA GLU A 230 -5.40 11.73 28.38
C GLU A 230 -5.30 10.85 29.63
N LEU A 231 -4.25 10.01 29.74
CA LEU A 231 -3.90 9.25 30.94
C LEU A 231 -3.23 10.15 31.99
#